data_AF-A0A4Q2XLT9-F1
#
_entry.id   AF-A0A4Q2XLT9-F1
#
_cell.length_a   1.000
_cell.length_b   1.000
_cell.length_c   1.000
_cell.angle_alpha   90.00
_cell.angle_beta   90.00
_cell.angle_gamma   90.00
#
_symmetry.space_group_name_H-M   'P 1'
#
loop_
_entity.id
_entity.type
_entity.pdbx_description
1 polymer ?
#
loop_
_entity_poly.entity_id
_entity_poly.type
_entity_poly.pdbx_seq_one_letter_code
_entity_poly.pdbx_strand_id
1 'polypeptide(L)'
;LGEINDSQREAWVRAIRVFDEQAGEERELSLFSASIPVPDHAEGHGVQVRLEAMELHRPRQWGACWLATELWNQLRLDDFWRPLLGSSREGTDWTKVLQILAIYRLVDPGSEWRLHRDWFGGTALADLLDCDFSLAAKDTLYRCHDLLLFHKDALFTHLHNRWRDLFNPDCEVLLYDLTSTYFESTPDFPEEDKRRFGYSRDKRGDCVQIVIALVLTTEGFPLAYQVLPGNTVDNQTLRGFLAGIEKQYGKARRLWLMDRGIPTEKVLEEMRASDPPANYLVGTPKGRLSRYEERLLDEKWRNVRPGVSVKLIADEGETYVLARSDDRVHKERAMRRRRLRRYLAALRKLRLERKRPLNRDDLLKALGAAAKEAGNDSKHVIVTIPAEGQP
;
A
#
# COMPACT_ATOMS: atom_id res chain seq x y z
N LEU A 1 -41.16 3.96 9.05
CA LEU A 1 -40.51 4.22 10.35
C LEU A 1 -41.63 4.16 11.37
N GLY A 2 -41.73 3.04 12.09
CA GLY A 2 -42.86 2.76 12.98
C GLY A 2 -42.95 3.79 14.10
N GLU A 3 -44.19 4.19 14.41
CA GLU A 3 -44.49 5.08 15.51
C GLU A 3 -43.99 4.47 16.83
N ILE A 4 -43.19 5.26 17.55
CA ILE A 4 -42.63 4.90 18.85
C ILE A 4 -43.77 4.99 19.86
N ASN A 5 -44.17 3.86 20.45
CA ASN A 5 -45.23 3.81 21.46
C ASN A 5 -44.71 4.29 22.84
N ASP A 6 -45.61 4.52 23.79
CA ASP A 6 -45.26 5.02 25.13
C ASP A 6 -44.37 4.05 25.93
N SER A 7 -44.42 2.74 25.67
CA SER A 7 -43.48 1.77 26.28
C SER A 7 -42.04 1.88 25.73
N GLN A 8 -41.86 2.42 24.52
CA GLN A 8 -40.54 2.77 23.99
C GLN A 8 -40.04 4.14 24.50
N ARG A 9 -40.91 5.00 25.04
CA ARG A 9 -40.52 6.23 25.73
C ARG A 9 -39.90 5.96 27.10
N GLU A 10 -40.43 4.98 27.85
CA GLU A 10 -39.82 4.54 29.13
C GLU A 10 -38.43 3.91 28.94
N ALA A 11 -38.19 3.24 27.80
CA ALA A 11 -36.89 2.64 27.48
C ALA A 11 -35.76 3.67 27.23
N TRP A 12 -36.07 4.97 27.18
CA TRP A 12 -35.08 6.05 27.07
C TRP A 12 -34.64 6.64 28.42
N VAL A 13 -35.10 6.08 29.54
CA VAL A 13 -34.43 6.29 30.84
C VAL A 13 -33.10 5.54 30.81
N ARG A 14 -32.10 6.14 30.14
CA ARG A 14 -30.72 5.67 30.24
C ARG A 14 -30.18 6.19 31.55
N ALA A 15 -30.19 5.32 32.55
CA ALA A 15 -29.41 5.53 33.75
C ALA A 15 -27.93 5.56 33.35
N ILE A 16 -27.24 6.63 33.73
CA ILE A 16 -25.80 6.77 33.56
C ILE A 16 -25.14 6.79 34.93
N ARG A 17 -23.95 6.20 35.01
CA ARG A 17 -23.08 6.36 36.17
C ARG A 17 -22.29 7.65 36.00
N VAL A 18 -22.39 8.54 36.98
CA VAL A 18 -21.66 9.79 37.05
C VAL A 18 -20.82 9.79 38.30
N PHE A 19 -19.56 10.18 38.17
CA PHE A 19 -18.67 10.38 39.31
C PHE A 19 -18.85 11.79 39.85
N ASP A 20 -19.25 11.91 41.12
CA ASP A 20 -19.35 13.19 41.81
C ASP A 20 -17.98 13.54 42.42
N GLU A 21 -17.26 14.47 41.77
CA GLU A 21 -15.91 14.90 42.21
C GLU A 21 -15.89 15.51 43.62
N GLN A 22 -17.01 16.05 44.11
CA GLN A 22 -17.07 16.66 45.44
C GLN A 22 -17.34 15.61 46.53
N ALA A 23 -18.15 14.60 46.22
CA ALA A 23 -18.47 13.51 47.14
C ALA A 23 -17.48 12.34 47.06
N GLY A 24 -16.71 12.21 45.97
CA GLY A 24 -15.79 11.11 45.74
C GLY A 24 -16.48 9.76 45.47
N GLU A 25 -17.76 9.78 45.07
CA GLU A 25 -18.59 8.59 44.90
C GLU A 25 -19.23 8.54 43.50
N GLU A 26 -19.47 7.32 43.00
CA GLU A 26 -20.30 7.09 41.81
C GLU A 26 -21.78 7.16 42.20
N ARG A 27 -22.56 7.92 41.42
CA ARG A 27 -24.02 7.99 41.54
C ARG A 27 -24.68 7.66 40.21
N GLU A 28 -25.88 7.09 40.30
CA GLU A 28 -26.69 6.76 39.14
C GLU A 28 -27.68 7.90 38.87
N LEU A 29 -27.65 8.45 37.66
CA LEU A 29 -28.53 9.54 37.22
C LEU A 29 -29.37 9.10 36.03
N SER A 30 -30.65 9.47 36.04
CA SER A 30 -31.61 9.17 34.97
C SER A 30 -31.71 10.36 34.02
N LEU A 31 -31.38 10.16 32.75
CA LEU A 31 -31.41 11.24 31.75
C LEU A 31 -32.81 11.42 31.14
N PHE A 32 -33.28 12.66 31.08
CA PHE A 32 -34.53 13.07 30.45
C PHE A 32 -34.28 14.16 29.41
N SER A 33 -35.10 14.22 28.36
CA SER A 33 -35.08 15.38 27.46
C SER A 33 -35.52 16.63 28.20
N ALA A 34 -34.85 17.76 27.98
CA ALA A 34 -35.25 19.06 28.54
C ALA A 34 -36.66 19.52 28.12
N SER A 35 -37.25 18.91 27.09
CA SER A 35 -38.64 19.16 26.68
C SER A 35 -39.70 18.49 27.56
N ILE A 36 -39.31 17.64 28.52
CA ILE A 36 -40.23 16.87 29.38
C ILE A 36 -39.83 17.08 30.85
N PRO A 37 -40.76 17.40 31.76
CA PRO A 37 -40.44 17.50 33.20
C PRO A 37 -39.90 16.18 33.75
N VAL A 38 -39.03 16.26 34.75
CA VAL A 38 -38.53 15.06 35.45
C VAL A 38 -39.72 14.36 36.14
N PRO A 39 -39.97 13.07 35.89
CA PRO A 39 -41.04 12.33 36.56
C PRO A 39 -40.80 12.21 38.08
N ASP A 40 -41.86 12.13 38.87
CA ASP A 40 -41.79 12.01 40.34
C ASP A 40 -40.94 10.81 40.81
N HIS A 41 -40.96 9.69 40.08
CA HIS A 41 -40.14 8.52 40.40
C HIS A 41 -38.63 8.75 40.20
N ALA A 42 -38.25 9.80 39.48
CA ALA A 42 -36.88 10.20 39.22
C ALA A 42 -36.44 11.43 40.04
N GLU A 43 -37.24 11.80 41.06
CA GLU A 43 -36.89 12.91 41.94
C GLU A 43 -35.56 12.65 42.66
N GLY A 44 -34.69 13.66 42.71
CA GLY A 44 -33.36 13.58 43.34
C GLY A 44 -32.26 12.92 42.49
N HIS A 45 -32.58 12.24 41.39
CA HIS A 45 -31.58 11.62 40.50
C HIS A 45 -31.86 11.80 38.99
N GLY A 46 -32.95 12.46 38.62
CA GLY A 46 -33.29 12.80 37.25
C GLY A 46 -32.59 14.08 36.78
N VAL A 47 -31.97 14.01 35.60
CA VAL A 47 -31.27 15.13 34.97
C VAL A 47 -31.85 15.40 33.59
N GLN A 48 -32.25 16.65 33.34
CA GLN A 48 -32.70 17.08 32.02
C GLN A 48 -31.52 17.50 31.14
N VAL A 49 -31.46 16.96 29.92
CA VAL A 49 -30.43 17.25 28.93
C VAL A 49 -31.03 18.00 27.74
N ARG A 50 -30.41 19.12 27.37
CA ARG A 50 -30.76 19.88 26.17
C ARG A 50 -29.94 19.37 24.99
N LEU A 51 -30.46 18.35 24.29
CA LEU A 51 -29.76 17.75 23.14
C LEU A 51 -29.49 18.77 22.02
N GLU A 52 -30.38 19.74 21.82
CA GLU A 52 -30.21 20.82 20.83
C GLU A 52 -29.07 21.80 21.16
N ALA A 53 -28.64 21.83 22.42
CA ALA A 53 -27.53 22.66 22.90
C ALA A 53 -26.24 21.85 23.10
N MET A 54 -26.20 20.57 22.68
CA MET A 54 -24.98 19.79 22.74
C MET A 54 -24.00 20.25 21.67
N GLU A 55 -22.85 20.72 22.13
CA GLU A 55 -21.72 21.08 21.28
C GLU A 55 -20.56 20.10 21.48
N LEU A 56 -19.95 19.67 20.38
CA LEU A 56 -18.76 18.83 20.41
C LEU A 56 -17.51 19.71 20.43
N HIS A 57 -16.88 19.84 21.59
CA HIS A 57 -15.62 20.58 21.71
C HIS A 57 -14.43 19.65 21.64
N ARG A 58 -13.43 20.03 20.82
CA ARG A 58 -12.13 19.35 20.71
C ARG A 58 -12.24 17.83 20.48
N PRO A 59 -12.99 17.36 19.46
CA PRO A 59 -13.06 15.94 19.16
C PRO A 59 -11.66 15.40 18.87
N ARG A 60 -11.35 14.24 19.46
CA ARG A 60 -10.07 13.55 19.25
C ARG A 60 -10.30 12.23 18.52
N GLN A 61 -9.39 11.89 17.61
CA GLN A 61 -9.36 10.56 17.00
C GLN A 61 -8.89 9.54 18.05
N TRP A 62 -9.85 8.79 18.60
CA TRP A 62 -9.59 7.74 19.60
C TRP A 62 -9.47 6.36 18.95
N GLY A 63 -10.53 5.93 18.23
CA GLY A 63 -10.68 4.53 17.82
C GLY A 63 -9.52 4.00 16.96
N ALA A 64 -9.08 4.78 15.96
CA ALA A 64 -7.97 4.38 15.10
C ALA A 64 -6.63 4.36 15.86
N CYS A 65 -6.39 5.33 16.74
CA CYS A 65 -5.18 5.40 17.55
C CYS A 65 -5.12 4.24 18.56
N TRP A 66 -6.22 3.96 19.26
CA TRP A 66 -6.32 2.84 20.18
C TRP A 66 -6.09 1.50 19.47
N LEU A 67 -6.75 1.27 18.33
CA LEU A 67 -6.57 0.03 17.57
C LEU A 67 -5.12 -0.13 17.09
N ALA A 68 -4.48 0.95 16.66
CA ALA A 68 -3.09 0.91 16.22
C ALA A 68 -2.12 0.66 17.38
N THR A 69 -2.39 1.20 18.58
CA THR A 69 -1.67 0.85 19.81
C THR A 69 -1.84 -0.63 20.17
N GLU A 70 -3.04 -1.17 20.00
CA GLU A 70 -3.31 -2.59 20.25
C GLU A 70 -2.54 -3.48 19.26
N LEU A 71 -2.51 -3.14 17.97
CA LEU A 71 -1.69 -3.83 16.97
C LEU A 71 -0.20 -3.76 17.30
N TRP A 72 0.29 -2.60 17.73
CA TRP A 72 1.67 -2.42 18.17
C TRP A 72 2.04 -3.37 19.32
N ASN A 73 1.14 -3.51 20.30
CA ASN A 73 1.30 -4.42 21.44
C ASN A 73 1.25 -5.89 21.00
N GLN A 74 0.34 -6.28 20.11
CA GLN A 74 0.26 -7.65 19.58
C GLN A 74 1.52 -8.05 18.80
N LEU A 75 2.12 -7.08 18.10
CA LEU A 75 3.42 -7.25 17.44
C LEU A 75 4.60 -7.21 18.41
N ARG A 76 4.37 -6.96 19.70
CA ARG A 76 5.41 -6.84 20.74
C ARG A 76 6.52 -5.87 20.35
N LEU A 77 6.14 -4.77 19.71
CA LEU A 77 7.10 -3.76 19.27
C LEU A 77 7.66 -2.96 20.45
N ASP A 78 6.89 -2.83 21.55
CA ASP A 78 7.39 -2.27 22.80
C ASP A 78 8.54 -3.11 23.38
N ASP A 79 8.37 -4.43 23.48
CA ASP A 79 9.40 -5.35 23.97
C ASP A 79 10.68 -5.30 23.12
N PHE A 80 10.51 -5.13 21.81
CA PHE A 80 11.63 -5.04 20.88
C PHE A 80 12.37 -3.70 20.97
N TRP A 81 11.64 -2.57 20.96
CA TRP A 81 12.25 -1.24 20.83
C TRP A 81 12.71 -0.63 22.15
N ARG A 82 12.01 -0.87 23.27
CA ARG A 82 12.39 -0.32 24.59
C ARG A 82 13.86 -0.57 24.95
N PRO A 83 14.41 -1.80 24.86
CA PRO A 83 15.82 -2.03 25.20
C PRO A 83 16.81 -1.44 24.18
N LEU A 84 16.36 -1.15 22.95
CA LEU A 84 17.22 -0.64 21.88
C LEU A 84 17.29 0.89 21.85
N LEU A 85 16.17 1.57 22.08
CA LEU A 85 16.07 3.03 22.00
C LEU A 85 16.18 3.70 23.37
N GLY A 86 15.58 3.10 24.41
CA GLY A 86 15.58 3.62 25.77
C GLY A 86 15.04 5.05 25.90
N SER A 87 15.41 5.70 27.01
CA SER A 87 15.12 7.12 27.26
C SER A 87 16.36 7.98 27.03
N SER A 88 16.18 9.18 26.50
CA SER A 88 17.25 10.17 26.38
C SER A 88 17.68 10.68 27.77
N ARG A 89 18.83 11.39 27.82
CA ARG A 89 19.27 12.11 29.04
C ARG A 89 18.26 13.17 29.50
N GLU A 90 17.44 13.67 28.59
CA GLU A 90 16.39 14.66 28.84
C GLU A 90 15.05 13.99 29.20
N GLY A 91 15.01 12.66 29.31
CA GLY A 91 13.81 11.90 29.69
C GLY A 91 12.89 11.54 28.52
N THR A 92 13.26 11.83 27.27
CA THR A 92 12.46 11.49 26.09
C THR A 92 12.37 9.98 25.91
N ASP A 93 11.18 9.41 25.94
CA ASP A 93 10.93 7.99 25.62
C ASP A 93 10.84 7.80 24.10
N TRP A 94 11.95 7.35 23.49
CA TRP A 94 12.04 7.15 22.05
C TRP A 94 11.12 6.06 21.52
N THR A 95 10.72 5.09 22.36
CA THR A 95 9.79 4.04 21.95
C THR A 95 8.41 4.63 21.72
N LYS A 96 7.94 5.48 22.64
CA LYS A 96 6.67 6.20 22.48
C LYS A 96 6.70 7.15 21.27
N VAL A 97 7.81 7.86 21.03
CA VAL A 97 7.97 8.69 19.83
C VAL A 97 7.85 7.85 18.55
N LEU A 98 8.52 6.70 18.50
CA LEU A 98 8.43 5.79 17.36
C LEU A 98 7.01 5.23 17.17
N GLN A 99 6.33 4.89 18.26
CA GLN A 99 4.95 4.42 18.22
C GLN A 99 4.02 5.51 17.65
N ILE A 100 4.17 6.77 18.06
CA ILE A 100 3.42 7.91 17.50
C ILE A 100 3.67 8.02 15.98
N LEU A 101 4.93 7.94 15.55
CA LEU A 101 5.30 7.99 14.13
C LEU A 101 4.67 6.82 13.34
N ALA A 102 4.73 5.61 13.86
CA ALA A 102 4.18 4.43 13.21
C ALA A 102 2.65 4.50 13.09
N ILE A 103 1.96 4.89 14.18
CA ILE A 103 0.51 5.07 14.19
C ILE A 103 0.09 6.17 13.21
N TYR A 104 0.81 7.29 13.18
CA TYR A 104 0.54 8.37 12.22
C TYR A 104 0.66 7.88 10.78
N ARG A 105 1.72 7.12 10.45
CA ARG A 105 1.90 6.55 9.12
C ARG A 105 0.81 5.56 8.72
N LEU A 106 0.24 4.84 9.69
CA LEU A 106 -0.86 3.90 9.46
C LEU A 106 -2.22 4.59 9.30
N VAL A 107 -2.50 5.61 10.12
CA VAL A 107 -3.83 6.22 10.24
C VAL A 107 -4.04 7.38 9.28
N ASP A 108 -3.07 8.29 9.15
CA ASP A 108 -3.19 9.51 8.35
C ASP A 108 -1.82 9.95 7.81
N PRO A 109 -1.26 9.19 6.84
CA PRO A 109 0.11 9.38 6.40
C PRO A 109 0.36 10.80 5.90
N GLY A 110 1.36 11.47 6.48
CA GLY A 110 1.79 12.82 6.09
C GLY A 110 3.21 13.13 6.56
N SER A 111 3.62 14.39 6.52
CA SER A 111 4.93 14.79 7.06
C SER A 111 4.93 14.82 8.59
N GLU A 112 6.10 14.64 9.20
CA GLU A 112 6.33 14.84 10.64
C GLU A 112 5.99 16.27 11.06
N TRP A 113 6.15 17.25 10.15
CA TRP A 113 5.71 18.61 10.39
C TRP A 113 4.19 18.74 10.56
N ARG A 114 3.40 18.06 9.72
CA ARG A 114 1.93 18.00 9.88
C ARG A 114 1.54 17.22 11.13
N LEU A 115 2.28 16.15 11.47
CA LEU A 115 2.10 15.41 12.71
C LEU A 115 2.18 16.35 13.91
N HIS A 116 3.29 17.09 13.98
CA HIS A 116 3.60 18.03 15.06
C HIS A 116 2.57 19.16 15.15
N ARG A 117 2.32 19.85 14.04
CA ARG A 117 1.56 21.11 14.06
C ARG A 117 0.05 20.89 14.20
N ASP A 118 -0.48 19.89 13.50
CA ASP A 118 -1.92 19.81 13.25
C ASP A 118 -2.51 18.49 13.75
N TRP A 119 -1.85 17.35 13.54
CA TRP A 119 -2.49 16.04 13.77
C TRP A 119 -2.48 15.59 15.23
N PHE A 120 -1.33 15.64 15.93
CA PHE A 120 -1.18 15.04 17.26
C PHE A 120 -2.22 15.55 18.28
N GLY A 121 -2.43 16.88 18.33
CA GLY A 121 -3.40 17.49 19.25
C GLY A 121 -4.87 17.13 18.98
N GLY A 122 -5.16 16.63 17.77
CA GLY A 122 -6.46 16.08 17.38
C GLY A 122 -6.60 14.58 17.62
N THR A 123 -5.67 13.94 18.32
CA THR A 123 -5.69 12.50 18.62
C THR A 123 -5.69 12.23 20.12
N ALA A 124 -6.08 11.02 20.51
CA ALA A 124 -6.01 10.56 21.88
C ALA A 124 -4.63 9.97 22.27
N LEU A 125 -3.59 10.12 21.45
CA LEU A 125 -2.30 9.46 21.68
C LEU A 125 -1.61 9.95 22.95
N ALA A 126 -1.79 11.21 23.33
CA ALA A 126 -1.29 11.73 24.60
C ALA A 126 -1.87 10.95 25.79
N ASP A 127 -3.18 10.68 25.76
CA ASP A 127 -3.88 9.95 26.82
C ASP A 127 -3.54 8.45 26.78
N LEU A 128 -3.52 7.86 25.58
CA LEU A 128 -3.25 6.42 25.38
C LEU A 128 -1.82 6.02 25.75
N LEU A 129 -0.85 6.92 25.59
CA LEU A 129 0.56 6.66 25.82
C LEU A 129 1.07 7.28 27.13
N ASP A 130 0.20 7.93 27.90
CA ASP A 130 0.56 8.69 29.11
C ASP A 130 1.78 9.59 28.84
N CYS A 131 1.58 10.56 27.94
CA CYS A 131 2.62 11.48 27.50
C CYS A 131 2.10 12.88 27.20
N ASP A 132 3.01 13.85 27.19
CA ASP A 132 2.73 15.21 26.80
C ASP A 132 3.15 15.51 25.34
N PHE A 133 2.96 16.75 24.93
CA PHE A 133 3.29 17.21 23.58
C PHE A 133 4.80 17.16 23.25
N SER A 134 5.69 17.02 24.24
CA SER A 134 7.14 17.00 24.00
C SER A 134 7.57 15.83 23.10
N LEU A 135 6.87 14.69 23.17
CA LEU A 135 7.13 13.54 22.30
C LEU A 135 6.76 13.78 20.84
N ALA A 136 5.84 14.74 20.59
CA ALA A 136 5.45 15.16 19.25
C ALA A 136 6.18 16.43 18.80
N ALA A 137 7.21 16.89 19.51
CA ALA A 137 8.00 18.05 19.10
C ALA A 137 8.73 17.77 17.77
N LYS A 138 8.74 18.76 16.87
CA LYS A 138 9.29 18.63 15.51
C LYS A 138 10.66 17.94 15.47
N ASP A 139 11.63 18.45 16.23
CA ASP A 139 13.00 17.93 16.17
C ASP A 139 13.10 16.52 16.75
N THR A 140 12.29 16.21 17.78
CA THR A 140 12.18 14.86 18.36
C THR A 140 11.70 13.86 17.30
N LEU A 141 10.65 14.20 16.55
CA LEU A 141 10.12 13.33 15.50
C LEU A 141 11.17 13.01 14.42
N TYR A 142 11.93 14.01 13.96
CA TYR A 142 12.97 13.79 12.96
C TYR A 142 14.16 13.00 13.50
N ARG A 143 14.65 13.33 14.70
CA ARG A 143 15.76 12.62 15.34
C ARG A 143 15.45 11.16 15.62
N CYS A 144 14.19 10.81 15.85
CA CYS A 144 13.79 9.43 16.06
C CYS A 144 14.18 8.53 14.87
N HIS A 145 14.10 9.04 13.62
CA HIS A 145 14.43 8.26 12.42
C HIS A 145 15.90 7.84 12.36
N ASP A 146 16.80 8.69 12.87
CA ASP A 146 18.24 8.43 12.87
C ASP A 146 18.63 7.22 13.74
N LEU A 147 17.76 6.85 14.68
CA LEU A 147 17.98 5.74 15.60
C LEU A 147 17.60 4.37 15.00
N LEU A 148 16.82 4.34 13.92
CA LEU A 148 16.11 3.10 13.51
C LEU A 148 16.93 2.23 12.57
N LEU A 149 17.66 2.85 11.64
CA LEU A 149 18.23 2.14 10.48
C LEU A 149 19.20 1.03 10.88
N PHE A 150 19.97 1.23 11.95
CA PHE A 150 20.92 0.25 12.46
C PHE A 150 20.25 -1.05 12.93
N HIS A 151 18.98 -0.97 13.37
CA HIS A 151 18.22 -2.11 13.88
C HIS A 151 17.35 -2.79 12.81
N LYS A 152 17.44 -2.37 11.54
CA LYS A 152 16.61 -2.90 10.44
C LYS A 152 16.58 -4.43 10.42
N ASP A 153 17.74 -5.08 10.40
CA ASP A 153 17.79 -6.54 10.25
C ASP A 153 17.23 -7.24 11.49
N ALA A 154 17.48 -6.71 12.69
CA ALA A 154 16.91 -7.22 13.93
C ALA A 154 15.37 -7.08 13.97
N LEU A 155 14.83 -5.95 13.49
CA LEU A 155 13.39 -5.70 13.41
C LEU A 155 12.71 -6.71 12.49
N PHE A 156 13.30 -6.97 11.32
CA PHE A 156 12.73 -7.92 10.37
C PHE A 156 12.76 -9.35 10.90
N THR A 157 13.82 -9.74 11.61
CA THR A 157 13.85 -11.03 12.32
C THR A 157 12.78 -11.12 13.40
N HIS A 158 12.59 -10.05 14.19
CA HIS A 158 11.54 -9.98 15.20
C HIS A 158 10.15 -10.14 14.57
N LEU A 159 9.84 -9.33 13.56
CA LEU A 159 8.56 -9.38 12.86
C LEU A 159 8.32 -10.73 12.21
N HIS A 160 9.33 -11.33 11.56
CA HIS A 160 9.21 -12.68 11.00
C HIS A 160 8.79 -13.72 12.05
N ASN A 161 9.39 -13.69 13.24
CA ASN A 161 9.00 -14.57 14.34
C ASN A 161 7.56 -14.29 14.80
N ARG A 162 7.14 -13.01 14.86
CA ARG A 162 5.75 -12.65 15.18
C ARG A 162 4.77 -13.18 14.15
N TRP A 163 5.08 -13.06 12.86
CA TRP A 163 4.25 -13.61 11.79
C TRP A 163 4.11 -15.11 11.94
N ARG A 164 5.21 -15.83 12.21
CA ARG A 164 5.19 -17.26 12.47
C ARG A 164 4.30 -17.64 13.64
N ASP A 165 4.41 -16.94 14.75
CA ASP A 165 3.63 -17.25 15.95
C ASP A 165 2.13 -16.95 15.76
N LEU A 166 1.80 -15.87 15.04
CA LEU A 166 0.42 -15.40 14.88
C LEU A 166 -0.34 -16.09 13.74
N PHE A 167 0.35 -16.37 12.63
CA PHE A 167 -0.27 -16.80 11.37
C PHE A 167 0.31 -18.09 10.80
N ASN A 168 1.47 -18.54 11.29
CA ASN A 168 2.21 -19.68 10.76
C ASN A 168 2.31 -19.65 9.20
N PRO A 169 2.81 -18.54 8.61
CA PRO A 169 2.81 -18.38 7.16
C PRO A 169 3.86 -19.30 6.52
N ASP A 170 3.49 -19.86 5.37
CA ASP A 170 4.38 -20.71 4.59
C ASP A 170 5.46 -19.83 3.92
N CYS A 171 6.67 -19.89 4.45
CA CYS A 171 7.84 -19.19 3.87
C CYS A 171 8.50 -19.99 2.74
N GLU A 172 7.76 -20.92 2.12
CA GLU A 172 8.20 -21.72 0.97
C GLU A 172 8.13 -20.91 -0.32
N VAL A 173 7.17 -20.00 -0.44
CA VAL A 173 6.94 -19.19 -1.63
C VAL A 173 7.23 -17.72 -1.31
N LEU A 174 8.19 -17.13 -2.02
CA LEU A 174 8.63 -15.76 -1.80
C LEU A 174 8.36 -14.90 -3.03
N LEU A 175 7.70 -13.77 -2.81
CA LEU A 175 7.45 -12.75 -3.83
C LEU A 175 8.58 -11.74 -3.77
N TYR A 176 9.27 -11.52 -4.89
CA TYR A 176 10.27 -10.46 -5.02
C TYR A 176 9.78 -9.41 -6.01
N ASP A 177 9.70 -8.17 -5.54
CA ASP A 177 9.27 -7.03 -6.34
C ASP A 177 10.22 -5.84 -6.18
N LEU A 178 10.27 -5.00 -7.22
CA LEU A 178 11.06 -3.77 -7.27
C LEU A 178 10.12 -2.58 -7.44
N THR A 179 10.10 -1.72 -6.42
CA THR A 179 9.46 -0.41 -6.50
C THR A 179 10.50 0.71 -6.51
N SER A 180 10.09 1.93 -6.83
CA SER A 180 10.96 3.10 -6.82
C SER A 180 10.21 4.28 -6.22
N THR A 181 10.96 5.23 -5.66
CA THR A 181 10.42 6.55 -5.29
C THR A 181 11.40 7.63 -5.70
N TYR A 182 10.90 8.84 -5.94
CA TYR A 182 11.67 9.97 -6.45
C TYR A 182 11.76 11.11 -5.45
N PHE A 183 12.75 11.98 -5.64
CA PHE A 183 12.97 13.17 -4.83
C PHE A 183 13.02 14.40 -5.72
N GLU A 184 12.31 15.45 -5.30
CA GLU A 184 12.35 16.78 -5.94
C GLU A 184 13.52 17.59 -5.38
N SER A 185 14.73 17.10 -5.63
CA SER A 185 15.98 17.64 -5.07
C SER A 185 17.06 17.77 -6.13
N THR A 186 17.87 18.83 -6.03
CA THR A 186 18.99 19.10 -6.94
C THR A 186 20.17 18.16 -6.65
N PRO A 187 20.80 17.56 -7.67
CA PRO A 187 21.73 16.44 -7.54
C PRO A 187 23.15 16.77 -7.03
N ASP A 188 23.32 17.72 -6.11
CA ASP A 188 24.62 17.94 -5.46
C ASP A 188 24.83 16.92 -4.33
N PHE A 189 24.89 15.64 -4.70
CA PHE A 189 25.03 14.53 -3.77
C PHE A 189 26.40 13.85 -3.90
N PRO A 190 26.98 13.40 -2.78
CA PRO A 190 28.17 12.56 -2.79
C PRO A 190 27.99 11.27 -3.61
N GLU A 191 29.08 10.66 -4.07
CA GLU A 191 29.08 9.47 -4.94
C GLU A 191 28.42 8.23 -4.29
N GLU A 192 28.49 8.13 -2.96
CA GLU A 192 27.87 7.09 -2.15
C GLU A 192 26.35 7.25 -1.96
N ASP A 193 25.79 8.41 -2.30
CA ASP A 193 24.37 8.65 -2.18
C ASP A 193 23.56 7.79 -3.16
N LYS A 194 22.45 7.24 -2.70
CA LYS A 194 21.62 6.35 -3.51
C LYS A 194 20.73 7.12 -4.50
N ARG A 195 20.51 8.41 -4.29
CA ARG A 195 19.64 9.24 -5.13
C ARG A 195 20.32 9.49 -6.47
N ARG A 196 19.84 8.82 -7.51
CA ARG A 196 20.40 8.87 -8.87
C ARG A 196 19.29 8.93 -9.91
N PHE A 197 19.57 9.52 -11.07
CA PHE A 197 18.66 9.42 -12.22
C PHE A 197 18.62 7.98 -12.73
N GLY A 198 17.45 7.54 -13.20
CA GLY A 198 17.23 6.17 -13.63
C GLY A 198 15.85 5.96 -14.26
N TYR A 199 15.42 4.71 -14.36
CA TYR A 199 14.11 4.37 -14.90
C TYR A 199 13.00 4.71 -13.90
N SER A 200 12.28 5.83 -14.15
CA SER A 200 11.19 6.26 -13.27
C SER A 200 9.89 5.51 -13.58
N ARG A 201 9.43 4.68 -12.63
CA ARG A 201 8.11 4.03 -12.67
C ARG A 201 6.96 5.05 -12.54
N ASP A 202 7.22 6.19 -11.91
CA ASP A 202 6.27 7.31 -11.71
C ASP A 202 6.25 8.34 -12.84
N LYS A 203 7.03 8.10 -13.92
CA LYS A 203 7.20 9.04 -15.06
C LYS A 203 7.81 10.39 -14.67
N ARG A 204 8.60 10.43 -13.60
CA ARG A 204 9.39 11.58 -13.14
C ARG A 204 10.87 11.38 -13.47
N GLY A 205 11.17 11.21 -14.76
CA GLY A 205 12.55 11.07 -15.25
C GLY A 205 13.41 12.34 -15.04
N ASP A 206 12.75 13.46 -14.74
CA ASP A 206 13.33 14.75 -14.34
C ASP A 206 13.86 14.75 -12.89
N CYS A 207 13.55 13.73 -12.09
CA CYS A 207 13.93 13.64 -10.69
C CYS A 207 14.95 12.53 -10.43
N VAL A 208 15.81 12.73 -9.44
CA VAL A 208 16.60 11.65 -8.86
C VAL A 208 15.68 10.70 -8.08
N GLN A 209 16.09 9.45 -7.96
CA GLN A 209 15.27 8.40 -7.37
C GLN A 209 16.11 7.38 -6.61
N ILE A 210 15.42 6.52 -5.88
CA ILE A 210 15.95 5.29 -5.28
C ILE A 210 15.08 4.12 -5.71
N VAL A 211 15.68 2.93 -5.74
CA VAL A 211 14.97 1.68 -5.95
C VAL A 211 14.83 0.97 -4.60
N ILE A 212 13.68 0.36 -4.35
CA ILE A 212 13.39 -0.43 -3.15
C ILE A 212 13.06 -1.84 -3.61
N ALA A 213 13.94 -2.78 -3.28
CA ALA A 213 13.67 -4.20 -3.41
C ALA A 213 12.95 -4.71 -2.17
N LEU A 214 11.87 -5.46 -2.36
CA LEU A 214 11.04 -5.98 -1.27
C LEU A 214 10.79 -7.47 -1.48
N VAL A 215 10.90 -8.25 -0.40
CA VAL A 215 10.47 -9.65 -0.36
C VAL A 215 9.32 -9.84 0.60
N LEU A 216 8.29 -10.51 0.12
CA LEU A 216 7.05 -10.77 0.82
C LEU A 216 6.74 -12.27 0.83
N THR A 217 6.03 -12.72 1.85
CA THR A 217 5.32 -14.01 1.82
C THR A 217 4.10 -13.93 0.89
N THR A 218 3.45 -15.06 0.63
CA THR A 218 2.20 -15.13 -0.16
C THR A 218 1.02 -14.40 0.49
N GLU A 219 1.04 -14.25 1.81
CA GLU A 219 0.05 -13.49 2.58
C GLU A 219 0.35 -11.98 2.59
N GLY A 220 1.51 -11.58 2.05
CA GLY A 220 1.93 -10.18 1.96
C GLY A 220 2.78 -9.69 3.14
N PHE A 221 3.30 -10.58 4.00
CA PHE A 221 4.16 -10.17 5.11
C PHE A 221 5.58 -9.85 4.63
N PRO A 222 6.14 -8.68 4.96
CA PRO A 222 7.47 -8.29 4.50
C PRO A 222 8.54 -9.04 5.30
N LEU A 223 9.44 -9.71 4.59
CA LEU A 223 10.58 -10.45 5.16
C LEU A 223 11.89 -9.68 5.07
N ALA A 224 12.07 -8.87 4.03
CA ALA A 224 13.24 -8.02 3.91
C ALA A 224 12.98 -6.92 2.89
N TYR A 225 13.67 -5.80 3.06
CA TYR A 225 13.82 -4.81 2.00
C TYR A 225 15.25 -4.31 1.90
N GLN A 226 15.60 -3.81 0.72
CA GLN A 226 16.86 -3.13 0.46
C GLN A 226 16.63 -1.87 -0.36
N VAL A 227 17.24 -0.77 0.07
CA VAL A 227 17.28 0.48 -0.69
C VAL A 227 18.54 0.49 -1.56
N LEU A 228 18.34 0.69 -2.84
CA LEU A 228 19.33 0.62 -3.91
C LEU A 228 19.43 1.97 -4.64
N PRO A 229 20.58 2.26 -5.29
CA PRO A 229 20.72 3.45 -6.10
C PRO A 229 19.66 3.57 -7.20
N GLY A 230 19.22 4.79 -7.53
CA GLY A 230 18.15 5.02 -8.52
C GLY A 230 18.46 4.57 -9.95
N ASN A 231 19.75 4.44 -10.29
CA ASN A 231 20.25 3.93 -11.56
C ASN A 231 20.48 2.42 -11.57
N THR A 232 20.11 1.71 -10.50
CA THR A 232 20.27 0.26 -10.41
C THR A 232 19.47 -0.43 -11.51
N VAL A 233 20.13 -1.29 -12.27
CA VAL A 233 19.46 -2.17 -13.24
C VAL A 233 18.94 -3.40 -12.50
N ASP A 234 17.67 -3.75 -12.72
CA ASP A 234 16.92 -4.79 -12.01
C ASP A 234 17.66 -6.16 -11.89
N ASN A 235 18.59 -6.45 -12.79
CA ASN A 235 19.28 -7.74 -12.89
C ASN A 235 20.59 -7.88 -12.09
N GLN A 236 21.14 -6.79 -11.51
CA GLN A 236 22.45 -6.82 -10.85
C GLN A 236 22.37 -7.08 -9.34
N THR A 237 21.19 -6.92 -8.72
CA THR A 237 21.05 -6.86 -7.26
C THR A 237 20.41 -8.10 -6.63
N LEU A 238 19.72 -8.91 -7.43
CA LEU A 238 19.02 -10.09 -6.96
C LEU A 238 19.95 -11.04 -6.20
N ARG A 239 21.15 -11.31 -6.72
CA ARG A 239 22.13 -12.22 -6.08
C ARG A 239 22.49 -11.82 -4.65
N GLY A 240 22.85 -10.56 -4.43
CA GLY A 240 23.24 -10.07 -3.11
C GLY A 240 22.08 -10.12 -2.12
N PHE A 241 20.87 -9.84 -2.61
CA PHE A 241 19.66 -9.85 -1.79
C PHE A 241 19.23 -11.27 -1.42
N LEU A 242 19.25 -12.21 -2.37
CA LEU A 242 18.98 -13.64 -2.13
C LEU A 242 19.93 -14.19 -1.06
N ALA A 243 21.24 -13.90 -1.18
CA ALA A 243 22.24 -14.32 -0.19
C ALA A 243 21.98 -13.71 1.21
N GLY A 244 21.52 -12.46 1.28
CA GLY A 244 21.14 -11.82 2.55
C GLY A 244 19.95 -12.51 3.22
N ILE A 245 18.91 -12.85 2.45
CA ILE A 245 17.72 -13.55 2.95
C ILE A 245 18.08 -14.98 3.39
N GLU A 246 18.91 -15.68 2.64
CA GLU A 246 19.40 -17.02 3.04
C GLU A 246 20.26 -16.95 4.31
N LYS A 247 21.08 -15.91 4.47
CA LYS A 247 21.87 -15.69 5.68
C LYS A 247 20.98 -15.42 6.89
N GLN A 248 19.94 -14.62 6.73
CA GLN A 248 19.07 -14.21 7.82
C GLN A 248 18.04 -15.27 8.23
N TYR A 249 17.49 -16.00 7.25
CA TYR A 249 16.36 -16.92 7.47
C TYR A 249 16.69 -18.38 7.13
N GLY A 250 17.95 -18.69 6.83
CA GLY A 250 18.42 -20.02 6.46
C GLY A 250 18.12 -20.40 5.00
N LYS A 251 18.71 -21.53 4.59
CA LYS A 251 18.59 -22.13 3.27
C LYS A 251 17.44 -23.14 3.24
N ALA A 252 16.22 -22.67 2.97
CA ALA A 252 15.09 -23.54 2.68
C ALA A 252 14.91 -23.66 1.16
N ARG A 253 14.33 -24.78 0.69
CA ARG A 253 13.98 -24.95 -0.73
C ARG A 253 12.81 -24.02 -1.08
N ARG A 254 13.13 -22.77 -1.41
CA ARG A 254 12.17 -21.70 -1.66
C ARG A 254 11.82 -21.61 -3.15
N LEU A 255 10.56 -21.29 -3.44
CA LEU A 255 10.06 -20.91 -4.75
C LEU A 255 9.99 -19.39 -4.85
N TRP A 256 10.85 -18.80 -5.68
CA TRP A 256 10.91 -17.37 -5.90
C TRP A 256 10.01 -16.93 -7.06
N LEU A 257 9.06 -16.06 -6.79
CA LEU A 257 8.21 -15.42 -7.79
C LEU A 257 8.79 -14.05 -8.12
N MET A 258 9.12 -13.84 -9.39
CA MET A 258 9.73 -12.61 -9.85
C MET A 258 9.13 -12.16 -11.18
N ASP A 259 9.09 -10.86 -11.40
CA ASP A 259 8.69 -10.30 -12.68
C ASP A 259 9.72 -10.58 -13.79
N ARG A 260 9.23 -10.65 -15.03
CA ARG A 260 10.00 -10.97 -16.26
C ARG A 260 11.29 -10.15 -16.43
N GLY A 261 11.29 -8.91 -15.96
CA GLY A 261 12.41 -7.97 -16.15
C GLY A 261 13.50 -8.07 -15.10
N ILE A 262 13.28 -8.87 -14.05
CA ILE A 262 14.13 -8.88 -12.86
C ILE A 262 15.33 -9.82 -13.05
N PRO A 263 15.18 -11.15 -13.18
CA PRO A 263 16.33 -12.03 -13.27
C PRO A 263 16.92 -12.06 -14.68
N THR A 264 18.25 -12.15 -14.77
CA THR A 264 18.94 -12.59 -15.99
C THR A 264 19.03 -14.11 -16.02
N GLU A 265 19.24 -14.68 -17.22
CA GLU A 265 19.50 -16.12 -17.35
C GLU A 265 20.65 -16.58 -16.45
N LYS A 266 21.73 -15.79 -16.36
CA LYS A 266 22.86 -16.07 -15.47
C LYS A 266 22.42 -16.20 -14.01
N VAL A 267 21.53 -15.33 -13.52
CA VAL A 267 21.03 -15.44 -12.14
C VAL A 267 20.14 -16.67 -11.97
N LEU A 268 19.34 -17.02 -12.97
CA LEU A 268 18.54 -18.25 -12.93
C LEU A 268 19.43 -19.51 -12.93
N GLU A 269 20.51 -19.52 -13.71
CA GLU A 269 21.53 -20.58 -13.66
C GLU A 269 22.15 -20.73 -12.27
N GLU A 270 22.53 -19.61 -11.65
CA GLU A 270 23.07 -19.59 -10.29
C GLU A 270 22.04 -20.12 -9.27
N MET A 271 20.76 -19.78 -9.41
CA MET A 271 19.68 -20.31 -8.56
C MET A 271 19.47 -21.81 -8.75
N ARG A 272 19.57 -22.33 -9.99
CA ARG A 272 19.50 -23.78 -10.26
C ARG A 272 20.68 -24.55 -9.69
N ALA A 273 21.86 -23.92 -9.67
CA ALA A 273 23.10 -24.51 -9.20
C ALA A 273 23.36 -24.34 -7.69
N SER A 274 22.48 -23.63 -6.96
CA SER A 274 22.63 -23.45 -5.52
C SER A 274 22.45 -24.75 -4.74
N ASP A 275 22.93 -24.79 -3.50
CA ASP A 275 22.74 -25.91 -2.58
C ASP A 275 22.01 -25.47 -1.29
N PRO A 276 20.75 -25.89 -1.09
CA PRO A 276 19.91 -26.66 -2.03
C PRO A 276 19.49 -25.83 -3.26
N PRO A 277 19.10 -26.45 -4.39
CA PRO A 277 18.64 -25.72 -5.58
C PRO A 277 17.41 -24.86 -5.29
N ALA A 278 17.48 -23.58 -5.64
CA ALA A 278 16.34 -22.66 -5.52
C ALA A 278 15.38 -22.85 -6.71
N ASN A 279 14.08 -22.95 -6.41
CA ASN A 279 13.05 -22.98 -7.44
C ASN A 279 12.62 -21.54 -7.78
N TYR A 280 12.13 -21.30 -8.99
CA TYR A 280 11.58 -19.99 -9.37
C TYR A 280 10.37 -20.11 -10.31
N LEU A 281 9.56 -19.06 -10.32
CA LEU A 281 8.52 -18.79 -11.31
C LEU A 281 8.73 -17.37 -11.82
N VAL A 282 9.10 -17.26 -13.10
CA VAL A 282 9.47 -15.99 -13.73
C VAL A 282 8.71 -15.85 -15.04
N GLY A 283 8.29 -14.62 -15.37
CA GLY A 283 7.71 -14.36 -16.68
C GLY A 283 8.74 -14.55 -17.80
N THR A 284 8.45 -15.41 -18.77
CA THR A 284 9.35 -15.65 -19.93
C THR A 284 9.59 -14.36 -20.74
N PRO A 285 10.84 -13.95 -21.02
CA PRO A 285 11.16 -12.76 -21.81
C PRO A 285 10.41 -12.73 -23.15
N LYS A 286 9.95 -11.54 -23.59
CA LYS A 286 9.13 -11.40 -24.80
C LYS A 286 9.79 -11.99 -26.05
N GLY A 287 11.11 -11.81 -26.20
CA GLY A 287 11.87 -12.34 -27.34
C GLY A 287 11.93 -13.87 -27.41
N ARG A 288 11.66 -14.58 -26.30
CA ARG A 288 11.59 -16.04 -26.26
C ARG A 288 10.16 -16.59 -26.43
N LEU A 289 9.13 -15.75 -26.43
CA LEU A 289 7.75 -16.22 -26.54
C LEU A 289 7.47 -16.92 -27.87
N SER A 290 8.04 -16.41 -28.97
CA SER A 290 7.88 -17.00 -30.31
C SER A 290 8.44 -18.42 -30.40
N ARG A 291 9.48 -18.76 -29.61
CA ARG A 291 10.07 -20.12 -29.55
C ARG A 291 9.04 -21.17 -29.09
N TYR A 292 8.11 -20.77 -28.22
CA TYR A 292 7.16 -21.70 -27.60
C TYR A 292 5.74 -21.56 -28.15
N GLU A 293 5.45 -20.52 -28.93
CA GLU A 293 4.10 -20.20 -29.37
C GLU A 293 3.47 -21.35 -30.16
N GLU A 294 4.14 -21.87 -31.19
CA GLU A 294 3.64 -22.98 -32.01
C GLU A 294 3.38 -24.23 -31.17
N ARG A 295 4.36 -24.65 -30.36
CA ARG A 295 4.21 -25.83 -29.48
C ARG A 295 3.07 -25.63 -28.47
N LEU A 296 2.88 -24.42 -27.95
CA LEU A 296 1.80 -24.11 -27.02
C LEU A 296 0.43 -24.11 -27.70
N LEU A 297 0.33 -23.88 -29.02
CA LEU A 297 -0.94 -23.94 -29.72
C LEU A 297 -1.50 -25.37 -29.77
N ASP A 298 -0.63 -26.36 -29.95
CA ASP A 298 -1.01 -27.78 -30.02
C ASP A 298 -1.37 -28.38 -28.65
N GLU A 299 -0.88 -27.79 -27.56
CA GLU A 299 -1.19 -28.26 -26.21
C GLU A 299 -2.65 -28.03 -25.81
N LYS A 300 -3.18 -28.94 -24.98
CA LYS A 300 -4.56 -28.83 -24.48
C LYS A 300 -4.63 -27.93 -23.24
N TRP A 301 -5.69 -27.14 -23.16
CA TRP A 301 -6.01 -26.38 -21.95
C TRP A 301 -6.36 -27.33 -20.81
N ARG A 302 -5.75 -27.11 -19.65
CA ARG A 302 -6.03 -27.81 -18.39
C ARG A 302 -6.61 -26.80 -17.41
N ASN A 303 -7.78 -27.10 -16.83
CA ASN A 303 -8.36 -26.26 -15.79
C ASN A 303 -7.64 -26.54 -14.47
N VAL A 304 -7.09 -25.49 -13.85
CA VAL A 304 -6.37 -25.60 -12.57
C VAL A 304 -7.23 -25.12 -11.40
N ARG A 305 -8.12 -24.17 -11.65
CA ARG A 305 -9.17 -23.70 -10.73
C ARG A 305 -10.28 -23.01 -11.52
N PRO A 306 -11.45 -22.73 -10.93
CA PRO A 306 -12.51 -21.98 -11.61
C PRO A 306 -11.97 -20.68 -12.23
N GLY A 307 -12.28 -20.46 -13.51
CA GLY A 307 -11.86 -19.27 -14.26
C GLY A 307 -10.37 -19.20 -14.63
N VAL A 308 -9.56 -20.24 -14.35
CA VAL A 308 -8.14 -20.28 -14.72
C VAL A 308 -7.80 -21.61 -15.40
N SER A 309 -7.30 -21.50 -16.62
CA SER A 309 -6.81 -22.62 -17.42
C SER A 309 -5.36 -22.40 -17.84
N VAL A 310 -4.57 -23.46 -17.94
CA VAL A 310 -3.16 -23.40 -18.35
C VAL A 310 -2.86 -24.35 -19.50
N LYS A 311 -1.82 -24.04 -20.27
CA LYS A 311 -1.10 -25.00 -21.12
C LYS A 311 0.33 -25.13 -20.60
N LEU A 312 0.89 -26.32 -20.70
CA LEU A 312 2.19 -26.67 -20.11
C LEU A 312 3.10 -27.28 -21.16
N ILE A 313 4.36 -26.87 -21.17
CA ILE A 313 5.42 -27.49 -21.97
C ILE A 313 6.63 -27.68 -21.08
N ALA A 314 7.23 -28.87 -21.12
CA ALA A 314 8.56 -29.09 -20.57
C ALA A 314 9.61 -28.79 -21.64
N ASP A 315 10.61 -27.98 -21.31
CA ASP A 315 11.76 -27.68 -22.18
C ASP A 315 13.00 -27.42 -21.32
N GLU A 316 14.15 -27.98 -21.67
CA GLU A 316 15.45 -27.71 -21.04
C GLU A 316 15.46 -27.82 -19.50
N GLY A 317 14.68 -28.77 -18.93
CA GLY A 317 14.59 -28.96 -17.48
C GLY A 317 13.69 -27.96 -16.76
N GLU A 318 13.03 -27.07 -17.49
CA GLU A 318 12.02 -26.14 -16.98
C GLU A 318 10.61 -26.53 -17.46
N THR A 319 9.60 -25.93 -16.83
CA THR A 319 8.20 -26.01 -17.30
C THR A 319 7.70 -24.61 -17.65
N TYR A 320 7.33 -24.43 -18.90
CA TYR A 320 6.72 -23.22 -19.43
C TYR A 320 5.20 -23.30 -19.27
N VAL A 321 4.62 -22.25 -18.68
CA VAL A 321 3.20 -22.19 -18.34
C VAL A 321 2.55 -21.03 -19.07
N LEU A 322 1.63 -21.33 -19.99
CA LEU A 322 0.74 -20.33 -20.57
C LEU A 322 -0.57 -20.31 -19.77
N ALA A 323 -0.73 -19.29 -18.94
CA ALA A 323 -1.94 -19.12 -18.12
C ALA A 323 -2.98 -18.23 -18.82
N ARG A 324 -4.24 -18.63 -18.74
CA ARG A 324 -5.41 -17.85 -19.13
C ARG A 324 -6.36 -17.76 -17.94
N SER A 325 -6.60 -16.53 -17.49
CA SER A 325 -7.58 -16.19 -16.46
C SER A 325 -8.73 -15.43 -17.09
N ASP A 326 -9.97 -15.84 -16.81
CA ASP A 326 -11.18 -15.18 -17.30
C ASP A 326 -11.25 -13.73 -16.82
N ASP A 327 -10.99 -13.47 -15.55
CA ASP A 327 -10.92 -12.11 -14.99
C ASP A 327 -9.89 -11.25 -15.71
N ARG A 328 -8.70 -11.78 -15.98
CA ARG A 328 -7.68 -11.04 -16.73
C ARG A 328 -8.14 -10.76 -18.15
N VAL A 329 -8.78 -11.72 -18.81
CA VAL A 329 -9.35 -11.55 -20.16
C VAL A 329 -10.44 -10.47 -20.15
N HIS A 330 -11.35 -10.48 -19.18
CA HIS A 330 -12.40 -9.47 -19.03
C HIS A 330 -11.80 -8.08 -18.78
N LYS A 331 -10.81 -7.97 -17.90
CA LYS A 331 -10.09 -6.71 -17.63
C LYS A 331 -9.42 -6.16 -18.89
N GLU A 332 -8.66 -6.99 -19.62
CA GLU A 332 -8.02 -6.59 -20.89
C GLU A 332 -9.05 -6.15 -21.92
N ARG A 333 -10.14 -6.91 -22.12
CA ARG A 333 -11.23 -6.54 -23.04
C ARG A 333 -11.88 -5.22 -22.64
N ALA A 334 -12.14 -4.99 -21.36
CA ALA A 334 -12.72 -3.75 -20.86
C ALA A 334 -11.79 -2.55 -21.11
N MET A 335 -10.48 -2.70 -20.85
CA MET A 335 -9.48 -1.66 -21.15
C MET A 335 -9.41 -1.33 -22.64
N ARG A 336 -9.36 -2.36 -23.51
CA ARG A 336 -9.37 -2.18 -24.97
C ARG A 336 -10.64 -1.48 -25.43
N ARG A 337 -11.81 -1.92 -24.96
CA ARG A 337 -13.10 -1.26 -25.26
C ARG A 337 -13.13 0.19 -24.80
N ARG A 338 -12.59 0.51 -23.62
CA ARG A 338 -12.50 1.88 -23.11
C ARG A 338 -11.62 2.75 -24.03
N ARG A 339 -10.44 2.27 -24.41
CA ARG A 339 -9.54 2.97 -25.35
C ARG A 339 -10.19 3.17 -26.71
N LEU A 340 -10.80 2.13 -27.28
CA LEU A 340 -11.52 2.21 -28.56
C LEU A 340 -12.70 3.19 -28.52
N ARG A 341 -13.48 3.22 -27.43
CA ARG A 341 -14.56 4.21 -27.28
C ARG A 341 -14.04 5.64 -27.32
N ARG A 342 -12.94 5.93 -26.59
CA ARG A 342 -12.32 7.26 -26.63
C ARG A 342 -11.78 7.58 -28.01
N TYR A 343 -11.13 6.62 -28.67
CA TYR A 343 -10.61 6.80 -30.01
C TYR A 343 -11.72 7.12 -31.02
N LEU A 344 -12.80 6.34 -31.02
CA LEU A 344 -13.96 6.58 -31.88
C LEU A 344 -14.64 7.93 -31.58
N ALA A 345 -14.73 8.32 -30.30
CA ALA A 345 -15.25 9.63 -29.92
C ALA A 345 -14.36 10.77 -30.45
N ALA A 346 -13.03 10.64 -30.34
CA ALA A 346 -12.09 11.61 -30.89
C ALA A 346 -12.21 11.71 -32.41
N LEU A 347 -12.30 10.59 -33.13
CA LEU A 347 -12.52 10.56 -34.57
C LEU A 347 -13.86 11.19 -34.97
N ARG A 348 -14.94 10.90 -34.25
CA ARG A 348 -16.25 11.53 -34.47
C ARG A 348 -16.19 13.04 -34.27
N LYS A 349 -15.52 13.50 -33.23
CA LYS A 349 -15.33 14.93 -32.96
C LYS A 349 -14.55 15.62 -34.09
N LEU A 350 -13.52 14.96 -34.63
CA LEU A 350 -12.78 15.48 -35.79
C LEU A 350 -13.63 15.55 -37.06
N ARG A 351 -14.55 14.58 -37.26
CA ARG A 351 -15.42 14.51 -38.43
C ARG A 351 -16.64 15.43 -38.36
N LEU A 352 -17.31 15.50 -37.21
CA LEU A 352 -18.68 16.04 -37.10
C LEU A 352 -18.80 17.31 -36.27
N GLU A 353 -17.89 17.56 -35.31
CA GLU A 353 -18.12 18.56 -34.25
C GLU A 353 -17.26 19.83 -34.43
N ARG A 354 -16.53 19.95 -35.55
CA ARG A 354 -15.72 21.14 -35.84
C ARG A 354 -16.46 22.10 -36.77
N LYS A 355 -16.69 23.32 -36.27
CA LYS A 355 -17.26 24.45 -37.04
C LYS A 355 -16.33 24.97 -38.16
N ARG A 356 -15.04 24.63 -38.13
CA ARG A 356 -14.05 25.00 -39.17
C ARG A 356 -13.23 23.77 -39.58
N PRO A 357 -13.03 23.52 -40.88
CA PRO A 357 -12.20 22.41 -41.35
C PRO A 357 -10.74 22.61 -40.92
N LEU A 358 -10.08 21.51 -40.56
CA LEU A 358 -8.63 21.49 -40.32
C LEU A 358 -7.91 21.49 -41.66
N ASN A 359 -6.76 22.16 -41.75
CA ASN A 359 -5.83 21.88 -42.84
C ASN A 359 -5.30 20.44 -42.72
N ARG A 360 -4.69 19.95 -43.79
CA ARG A 360 -4.17 18.57 -43.87
C ARG A 360 -3.24 18.22 -42.70
N ASP A 361 -2.29 19.09 -42.38
CA ASP A 361 -1.25 18.80 -41.40
C ASP A 361 -1.81 18.75 -39.97
N ASP A 362 -2.72 19.66 -39.63
CA ASP A 362 -3.37 19.68 -38.33
C ASP A 362 -4.35 18.50 -38.17
N LEU A 363 -4.99 18.06 -39.25
CA LEU A 363 -5.78 16.82 -39.27
C LEU A 363 -4.89 15.60 -39.00
N LEU A 364 -3.76 15.47 -39.69
CA LEU A 364 -2.81 14.38 -39.50
C LEU A 364 -2.25 14.35 -38.07
N LYS A 365 -1.91 15.52 -37.50
CA LYS A 365 -1.48 15.63 -36.09
C LYS A 365 -2.57 15.18 -35.13
N ALA A 366 -3.81 15.59 -35.35
CA ALA A 366 -4.93 15.21 -34.49
C ALA A 366 -5.26 13.71 -34.57
N LEU A 367 -5.22 13.14 -35.78
CA LEU A 367 -5.35 11.70 -36.00
C LEU A 367 -4.22 10.93 -35.31
N GLY A 368 -2.98 11.41 -35.44
CA GLY A 368 -1.81 10.84 -34.76
C GLY A 368 -1.94 10.89 -33.24
N ALA A 369 -2.42 12.00 -32.67
CA ALA A 369 -2.66 12.13 -31.23
C ALA A 369 -3.75 11.15 -30.73
N ALA A 370 -4.85 11.04 -31.47
CA ALA A 370 -5.93 10.10 -31.15
C ALA A 370 -5.46 8.64 -31.25
N ALA A 371 -4.69 8.29 -32.29
CA ALA A 371 -4.11 6.97 -32.46
C ALA A 371 -3.08 6.64 -31.37
N LYS A 372 -2.27 7.62 -30.95
CA LYS A 372 -1.32 7.48 -29.83
C LYS A 372 -2.02 7.15 -28.52
N GLU A 373 -3.17 7.77 -28.22
CA GLU A 373 -3.95 7.45 -27.01
C GLU A 373 -4.55 6.04 -27.07
N ALA A 374 -4.98 5.60 -28.26
CA ALA A 374 -5.50 4.26 -28.50
C ALA A 374 -4.42 3.16 -28.50
N GLY A 375 -3.15 3.52 -28.77
CA GLY A 375 -2.03 2.60 -28.90
C GLY A 375 -2.27 1.55 -29.98
N ASN A 376 -1.86 0.31 -29.71
CA ASN A 376 -2.02 -0.83 -30.62
C ASN A 376 -3.49 -1.20 -30.93
N ASP A 377 -4.46 -0.69 -30.17
CA ASP A 377 -5.88 -0.98 -30.43
C ASP A 377 -6.41 -0.17 -31.62
N SER A 378 -5.73 0.93 -32.01
CA SER A 378 -6.10 1.75 -33.18
C SER A 378 -6.21 0.95 -34.48
N LYS A 379 -5.39 -0.11 -34.64
CA LYS A 379 -5.37 -0.99 -35.83
C LYS A 379 -6.70 -1.72 -36.08
N HIS A 380 -7.58 -1.78 -35.07
CA HIS A 380 -8.89 -2.39 -35.20
C HIS A 380 -9.93 -1.46 -35.85
N VAL A 381 -9.57 -0.20 -36.13
CA VAL A 381 -10.43 0.78 -36.78
C VAL A 381 -9.73 1.26 -38.05
N ILE A 382 -10.36 1.00 -39.19
CA ILE A 382 -9.90 1.53 -40.48
C ILE A 382 -10.34 2.99 -40.56
N VAL A 383 -9.38 3.90 -40.70
CA VAL A 383 -9.62 5.33 -40.88
C VAL A 383 -9.26 5.73 -42.29
N THR A 384 -10.24 6.19 -43.06
CA THR A 384 -10.04 6.73 -44.40
C THR A 384 -9.87 8.24 -44.30
N ILE A 385 -8.77 8.76 -44.85
CA ILE A 385 -8.47 10.20 -44.88
C ILE A 385 -8.86 10.72 -46.27
N PRO A 386 -9.66 11.78 -46.39
CA PRO A 386 -10.03 12.36 -47.68
C PRO A 386 -8.80 12.94 -48.40
N ALA A 387 -8.80 12.87 -49.73
CA ALA A 387 -7.77 13.50 -50.55
C ALA A 387 -7.91 15.03 -50.55
N GLU A 388 -6.87 15.75 -50.96
CA GLU A 388 -6.91 17.21 -51.09
C GLU A 388 -8.05 17.63 -52.04
N GLY A 389 -8.97 18.47 -51.54
CA GLY A 389 -10.16 18.90 -52.27
C GLY A 389 -11.39 17.97 -52.18
N GLN A 390 -11.31 16.85 -51.45
CA GLN A 390 -12.48 16.04 -51.11
C GLN A 390 -13.11 16.49 -49.78
N PRO A 391 -14.45 16.50 -49.67
CA PRO A 391 -15.16 16.93 -48.46
C PRO A 391 -14.95 16.00 -47.26
#